data_AF-A0A977KSQ0-F1
#
_entry.id   AF-A0A977KSQ0-F1
#
_cell.length_a   1.000
_cell.length_b   1.000
_cell.length_c   1.000
_cell.angle_alpha   90.00
_cell.angle_beta   90.00
_cell.angle_gamma   90.00
#
_symmetry.space_group_name_H-M   'P 1'
#
loop_
_entity.id
_entity.type
_entity.pdbx_description
1 polymer ?
#
loop_
_entity_poly.entity_id
_entity_poly.type
_entity_poly.pdbx_seq_one_letter_code
_entity_poly.pdbx_strand_id
1 'polypeptide(L)'
;MGFNSKPKLKKRTERGGKPEVYQYDHLPIEFRRQVIHLWISCIGSYSPTDFSRFLPPLENLVWDKIHNFLARNVGEFYFGNERYNSFAQCQYFLLDSNTPFDYLLKFIEYTFRFIENDLPRIRQRRYDELGEISYSFQSSEDAISELNHRFHQLDSGKFMDGREGNDYAAKVSLSGLGKGSSLAARNLGKSRLGGL
;
A
#
# COMPACT_ATOMS: atom_id res chain seq x y z
N MET A 1 -25.26 -11.59 16.06
CA MET A 1 -24.11 -12.39 16.56
C MET A 1 -22.84 -11.68 16.14
N GLY A 2 -22.12 -11.05 17.07
CA GLY A 2 -20.92 -10.27 16.78
C GLY A 2 -19.65 -11.11 16.96
N PHE A 3 -18.87 -11.26 15.89
CA PHE A 3 -17.53 -11.83 15.96
C PHE A 3 -16.53 -10.69 16.23
N ASN A 4 -16.14 -10.58 17.50
CA ASN A 4 -15.07 -9.71 17.95
C ASN A 4 -13.74 -10.43 17.73
N SER A 5 -13.21 -10.40 16.50
CA SER A 5 -11.93 -11.03 16.17
C SER A 5 -10.78 -10.14 16.65
N LYS A 6 -10.40 -10.29 17.92
CA LYS A 6 -9.18 -9.67 18.46
C LYS A 6 -7.93 -10.19 17.72
N PRO A 7 -6.94 -9.33 17.45
CA PRO A 7 -5.62 -9.73 17.01
C PRO A 7 -5.05 -10.86 17.88
N LYS A 8 -4.76 -12.05 17.34
CA LYS A 8 -4.06 -13.10 18.07
C LYS A 8 -2.56 -12.89 17.92
N LEU A 9 -1.87 -12.39 18.96
CA LEU A 9 -0.40 -12.34 18.99
C LEU A 9 0.18 -13.77 19.02
N LYS A 10 1.03 -14.13 18.06
CA LYS A 10 1.90 -15.31 18.18
C LYS A 10 3.27 -14.89 18.71
N LYS A 11 3.55 -15.27 19.96
CA LYS A 11 4.87 -15.11 20.59
C LYS A 11 5.82 -16.19 20.05
N ARG A 12 6.70 -15.84 19.12
CA ARG A 12 7.77 -16.73 18.66
C ARG A 12 9.05 -16.38 19.40
N THR A 13 9.43 -17.22 20.36
CA THR A 13 10.66 -17.06 21.13
C THR A 13 11.81 -17.72 20.35
N GLU A 14 12.63 -16.94 19.65
CA GLU A 14 13.88 -17.45 19.11
C GLU A 14 15.00 -17.25 20.13
N ARG A 15 15.64 -18.35 20.52
CA ARG A 15 16.78 -18.39 21.43
C ARG A 15 17.92 -17.54 20.83
N GLY A 16 18.33 -16.46 21.50
CA GLY A 16 19.59 -15.78 21.15
C GLY A 16 19.66 -14.26 21.25
N GLY A 17 18.97 -13.62 22.20
CA GLY A 17 19.27 -12.23 22.59
C GLY A 17 19.12 -11.16 21.51
N LYS A 18 18.37 -11.44 20.44
CA LYS A 18 17.99 -10.44 19.43
C LYS A 18 16.66 -9.80 19.79
N PRO A 19 16.48 -8.51 19.50
CA PRO A 19 15.28 -7.75 19.85
C PRO A 19 14.00 -8.40 19.31
N GLU A 20 12.95 -8.41 20.14
CA GLU A 20 11.64 -9.01 19.82
C GLU A 20 11.06 -8.39 18.55
N VAL A 21 10.90 -9.20 17.50
CA VAL A 21 10.27 -8.78 16.24
C VAL A 21 8.76 -8.91 16.39
N TYR A 22 8.05 -7.79 16.42
CA TYR A 22 6.59 -7.79 16.31
C TYR A 22 6.20 -8.12 14.86
N GLN A 23 5.77 -9.36 14.62
CA GLN A 23 5.16 -9.76 13.35
C GLN A 23 3.67 -9.40 13.37
N TYR A 24 3.21 -8.75 12.30
CA TYR A 24 1.78 -8.54 12.07
C TYR A 24 1.19 -9.79 11.44
N ASP A 25 0.11 -10.32 12.05
CA ASP A 25 -0.67 -11.40 11.45
C ASP A 25 -1.82 -10.88 10.57
N HIS A 26 -2.12 -9.58 10.62
CA HIS A 26 -3.17 -8.91 9.84
C HIS A 26 -2.97 -7.38 9.83
N LEU A 27 -3.45 -6.73 8.76
CA LEU A 27 -3.60 -5.28 8.69
C LEU A 27 -4.96 -4.86 9.27
N PRO A 28 -5.03 -3.87 10.19
CA PRO A 28 -6.30 -3.33 10.68
C PRO A 28 -7.17 -2.78 9.55
N ILE A 29 -8.49 -2.97 9.66
CA ILE A 29 -9.42 -2.56 8.60
C ILE A 29 -9.43 -1.04 8.41
N GLU A 30 -9.16 -0.27 9.46
CA GLU A 30 -9.00 1.19 9.44
C GLU A 30 -7.86 1.60 8.52
N PHE A 31 -6.71 0.94 8.64
CA PHE A 31 -5.55 1.20 7.79
C PHE A 31 -5.83 0.84 6.33
N ARG A 32 -6.49 -0.29 6.10
CA ARG A 32 -6.91 -0.70 4.75
C ARG A 32 -7.82 0.34 4.09
N ARG A 33 -8.76 0.93 4.85
CA ARG A 33 -9.58 2.05 4.37
C ARG A 33 -8.74 3.30 4.05
N GLN A 34 -7.75 3.61 4.88
CA GLN A 34 -6.84 4.74 4.62
C GLN A 34 -6.03 4.55 3.33
N VAL A 35 -5.58 3.33 3.04
CA VAL A 35 -4.95 3.00 1.76
C VAL A 35 -5.89 3.28 0.58
N ILE A 36 -7.17 2.93 0.68
CA ILE A 36 -8.15 3.23 -0.37
C ILE A 36 -8.32 4.74 -0.55
N HIS A 37 -8.31 5.52 0.53
CA HIS A 37 -8.34 6.98 0.42
C HIS A 37 -7.12 7.55 -0.31
N LEU A 38 -5.92 7.05 -0.01
CA LEU A 38 -4.70 7.42 -0.74
C LEU A 38 -4.80 7.08 -2.23
N TRP A 39 -5.32 5.89 -2.56
CA TRP A 39 -5.57 5.52 -3.95
C TRP A 39 -6.50 6.51 -4.66
N ILE A 40 -7.60 6.90 -4.02
CA ILE A 40 -8.53 7.88 -4.59
C ILE A 40 -7.84 9.25 -4.78
N SER A 41 -7.02 9.69 -3.84
CA SER A 41 -6.30 10.97 -3.93
C SER A 41 -5.25 10.97 -5.04
N CYS A 42 -4.54 9.85 -5.26
CA CYS A 42 -3.48 9.74 -6.25
C CYS A 42 -3.99 9.41 -7.65
N ILE A 43 -4.86 8.41 -7.76
CA ILE A 43 -5.32 7.87 -9.04
C ILE A 43 -6.64 8.51 -9.42
N GLY A 44 -7.60 8.56 -8.49
CA GLY A 44 -9.00 8.87 -8.75
C GLY A 44 -9.90 7.63 -8.61
N SER A 45 -11.22 7.84 -8.58
CA SER A 45 -12.20 6.74 -8.51
C SER A 45 -12.57 6.25 -9.91
N TYR A 46 -13.01 4.99 -10.02
CA TYR A 46 -13.61 4.49 -11.24
C TYR A 46 -14.92 5.23 -11.54
N SER A 47 -15.05 5.75 -12.75
CA SER A 47 -16.22 6.52 -13.18
C SER A 47 -17.00 5.75 -14.25
N PRO A 48 -18.34 5.77 -14.26
CA PRO A 48 -19.11 5.23 -15.37
C PRO A 48 -18.63 5.87 -16.68
N THR A 49 -18.37 5.03 -17.69
CA THR A 49 -18.06 5.56 -19.02
C THR A 49 -19.37 6.03 -19.62
N ASP A 50 -19.48 7.34 -19.85
CA ASP A 50 -20.62 7.88 -20.58
C ASP A 50 -20.50 7.49 -22.05
N PHE A 51 -21.60 7.08 -22.68
CA PHE A 51 -21.62 6.59 -24.08
C PHE A 51 -21.15 7.65 -25.08
N SER A 52 -21.08 8.92 -24.66
CA SER A 52 -20.60 10.07 -25.43
C SER A 52 -19.08 10.12 -25.57
N ARG A 53 -18.31 9.37 -24.78
CA ARG A 53 -16.85 9.39 -24.82
C ARG A 53 -16.31 8.25 -25.69
N PHE A 54 -15.53 8.61 -26.70
CA PHE A 54 -14.81 7.64 -27.56
C PHE A 54 -13.77 6.81 -26.79
N LEU A 55 -13.31 7.30 -25.64
CA LEU A 55 -12.32 6.63 -24.80
C LEU A 55 -12.76 6.65 -23.33
N PRO A 56 -12.50 5.57 -22.57
CA PRO A 56 -12.78 5.54 -21.15
C PRO A 56 -11.93 6.60 -20.39
N PRO A 57 -12.41 7.06 -19.22
CA PRO A 57 -11.61 7.87 -18.30
C PRO A 57 -10.26 7.22 -17.97
N LEU A 58 -9.24 8.04 -17.77
CA LEU A 58 -7.88 7.55 -17.46
C LEU A 58 -7.85 6.66 -16.21
N GLU A 59 -8.63 7.02 -15.20
CA GLU A 59 -8.72 6.32 -13.92
C GLU A 59 -9.20 4.88 -14.12
N ASN A 60 -10.17 4.68 -15.01
CA ASN A 60 -10.68 3.35 -15.33
C ASN A 60 -9.57 2.49 -15.96
N LEU A 61 -8.82 3.04 -16.91
CA LEU A 61 -7.70 2.35 -17.55
C LEU A 61 -6.60 1.97 -16.54
N VAL A 62 -6.34 2.84 -15.56
CA VAL A 62 -5.38 2.56 -14.48
C VAL A 62 -5.91 1.44 -13.59
N TRP A 63 -7.17 1.50 -13.18
CA TRP A 63 -7.78 0.48 -12.33
C TRP A 63 -7.85 -0.88 -13.01
N ASP A 64 -8.18 -0.93 -14.29
CA ASP A 64 -8.19 -2.17 -15.08
C ASP A 64 -6.79 -2.80 -15.15
N LYS A 65 -5.74 -1.99 -15.32
CA LYS A 65 -4.35 -2.47 -15.32
C LYS A 65 -3.95 -3.04 -13.96
N ILE A 66 -4.24 -2.32 -12.88
CA ILE A 66 -3.93 -2.75 -11.51
C ILE A 66 -4.67 -4.06 -11.19
N HIS A 67 -5.98 -4.10 -11.43
CA HIS A 67 -6.81 -5.29 -11.23
C HIS A 67 -6.27 -6.49 -12.01
N ASN A 68 -6.05 -6.33 -13.31
CA ASN A 68 -5.61 -7.43 -14.17
C ASN A 68 -4.23 -7.96 -13.79
N PHE A 69 -3.33 -7.10 -13.31
CA PHE A 69 -2.06 -7.56 -12.76
C PHE A 69 -2.27 -8.40 -11.51
N LEU A 70 -3.10 -7.94 -10.58
CA LEU A 70 -3.30 -8.61 -9.30
C LEU A 70 -4.02 -9.94 -9.45
N ALA A 71 -5.11 -9.95 -10.21
CA ALA A 71 -5.92 -11.13 -10.50
C ALA A 71 -5.00 -12.26 -11.02
N ARG A 72 -4.11 -11.94 -11.99
CA ARG A 72 -3.11 -12.89 -12.50
C ARG A 72 -2.11 -13.36 -11.45
N ASN A 73 -1.65 -12.47 -10.56
CA ASN A 73 -0.66 -12.83 -9.54
C ASN A 73 -1.21 -13.78 -8.47
N VAL A 74 -2.50 -13.66 -8.14
CA VAL A 74 -3.15 -14.53 -7.17
C VAL A 74 -3.85 -15.73 -7.82
N GLY A 75 -3.90 -15.78 -9.15
CA GLY A 75 -4.52 -16.89 -9.90
C GLY A 75 -6.05 -16.82 -9.96
N GLU A 76 -6.62 -15.64 -9.73
CA GLU A 76 -8.07 -15.41 -9.75
C GLU A 76 -8.49 -14.64 -11.00
N PHE A 77 -9.75 -14.78 -11.43
CA PHE A 77 -10.29 -14.00 -12.56
C PHE A 77 -10.81 -12.63 -12.13
N TYR A 78 -11.39 -12.56 -10.93
CA TYR A 78 -12.02 -11.37 -10.36
C TYR A 78 -11.97 -11.45 -8.83
N PHE A 79 -12.12 -10.30 -8.17
CA PHE A 79 -12.23 -10.23 -6.72
C PHE A 79 -13.66 -9.92 -6.31
N GLY A 80 -14.26 -10.79 -5.50
CA GLY A 80 -15.64 -10.64 -5.04
C GLY A 80 -16.64 -10.94 -6.16
N ASN A 81 -17.32 -9.90 -6.67
CA ASN A 81 -18.34 -10.04 -7.70
C ASN A 81 -17.80 -9.63 -9.09
N GLU A 82 -17.96 -10.49 -10.09
CA GLU A 82 -17.54 -10.25 -11.48
C GLU A 82 -18.14 -8.99 -12.12
N ARG A 83 -19.31 -8.53 -11.63
CA ARG A 83 -20.00 -7.34 -12.13
C ARG A 83 -19.44 -6.03 -11.58
N TYR A 84 -18.57 -6.10 -10.57
CA TYR A 84 -17.91 -4.91 -10.04
C TYR A 84 -16.87 -4.40 -11.03
N ASN A 85 -16.75 -3.08 -11.12
CA ASN A 85 -15.63 -2.48 -11.84
C ASN A 85 -14.31 -2.79 -11.13
N SER A 86 -13.19 -2.64 -11.85
CA SER A 86 -11.87 -3.00 -11.34
C SER A 86 -11.45 -2.27 -10.07
N PHE A 87 -11.89 -1.03 -9.84
CA PHE A 87 -11.64 -0.34 -8.58
C PHE A 87 -12.39 -0.99 -7.42
N ALA A 88 -13.69 -1.25 -7.59
CA ALA A 88 -14.50 -1.91 -6.57
C ALA A 88 -14.00 -3.33 -6.25
N GLN A 89 -13.49 -4.05 -7.24
CA GLN A 89 -12.83 -5.35 -7.03
C GLN A 89 -11.53 -5.21 -6.22
N CYS A 90 -10.68 -4.22 -6.54
CA CYS A 90 -9.49 -3.90 -5.75
C CYS A 90 -9.83 -3.52 -4.30
N GLN A 91 -10.89 -2.73 -4.07
CA GLN A 91 -11.38 -2.40 -2.73
C GLN A 91 -11.86 -3.65 -2.00
N TYR A 92 -12.64 -4.51 -2.66
CA TYR A 92 -13.11 -5.77 -2.11
C TYR A 92 -11.93 -6.63 -1.65
N PHE A 93 -10.94 -6.84 -2.51
CA PHE A 93 -9.76 -7.65 -2.18
C PHE A 93 -9.00 -7.11 -0.97
N LEU A 94 -8.84 -5.78 -0.89
CA LEU A 94 -8.16 -5.17 0.25
C LEU A 94 -8.98 -5.34 1.54
N LEU A 95 -10.29 -5.12 1.50
CA LEU A 95 -11.14 -5.10 2.68
C LEU A 95 -11.59 -6.49 3.16
N ASP A 96 -11.48 -7.53 2.32
CA ASP A 96 -11.85 -8.89 2.69
C ASP A 96 -10.98 -9.39 3.86
N SER A 97 -11.65 -9.87 4.91
CA SER A 97 -11.01 -10.44 6.11
C SER A 97 -10.31 -11.77 5.81
N ASN A 98 -10.69 -12.45 4.73
CA ASN A 98 -10.09 -13.72 4.33
C ASN A 98 -8.83 -13.54 3.47
N THR A 99 -8.55 -12.33 2.98
CA THR A 99 -7.35 -12.08 2.19
C THR A 99 -6.10 -12.29 3.06
N PRO A 100 -5.17 -13.19 2.67
CA PRO A 100 -3.94 -13.43 3.41
C PRO A 100 -3.11 -12.16 3.59
N PHE A 101 -2.50 -12.01 4.76
CA PHE A 101 -1.69 -10.84 5.11
C PHE A 101 -0.59 -10.53 4.09
N ASP A 102 0.15 -11.55 3.64
CA ASP A 102 1.23 -11.39 2.66
C ASP A 102 0.71 -10.87 1.30
N TYR A 103 -0.52 -11.23 0.93
CA TYR A 103 -1.14 -10.74 -0.29
C TYR A 103 -1.58 -9.29 -0.15
N LEU A 104 -2.08 -8.89 1.02
CA LEU A 104 -2.40 -7.49 1.29
C LEU A 104 -1.14 -6.61 1.22
N LEU A 105 -0.02 -7.04 1.81
CA LEU A 105 1.24 -6.29 1.75
C LEU A 105 1.76 -6.17 0.32
N LYS A 106 1.81 -7.28 -0.43
CA LYS A 106 2.24 -7.26 -1.83
C LYS A 106 1.35 -6.37 -2.69
N PHE A 107 0.06 -6.36 -2.41
CA PHE A 107 -0.89 -5.52 -3.13
C PHE A 107 -0.68 -4.03 -2.84
N ILE A 108 -0.50 -3.66 -1.58
CA ILE A 108 -0.17 -2.29 -1.19
C ILE A 108 1.17 -1.88 -1.82
N GLU A 109 2.20 -2.70 -1.71
CA GLU A 109 3.50 -2.42 -2.34
C GLU A 109 3.35 -2.20 -3.84
N TYR A 110 2.69 -3.12 -4.55
CA TYR A 110 2.53 -3.02 -5.99
C TYR A 110 1.76 -1.76 -6.41
N THR A 111 0.66 -1.43 -5.74
CA THR A 111 -0.14 -0.26 -6.10
C THR A 111 0.64 1.04 -5.91
N PHE A 112 1.44 1.16 -4.85
CA PHE A 112 2.27 2.34 -4.64
C PHE A 112 3.49 2.38 -5.58
N ARG A 113 4.06 1.23 -5.97
CA ARG A 113 5.04 1.14 -7.07
C ARG A 113 4.46 1.68 -8.37
N PHE A 114 3.24 1.28 -8.69
CA PHE A 114 2.54 1.72 -9.89
C PHE A 114 2.26 3.23 -9.85
N ILE A 115 1.79 3.74 -8.71
CA ILE A 115 1.55 5.18 -8.49
C ILE A 115 2.84 5.99 -8.68
N GLU A 116 3.98 5.51 -8.17
CA GLU A 116 5.27 6.19 -8.30
C GLU A 116 5.82 6.14 -9.72
N ASN A 117 5.83 4.96 -10.35
CA ASN A 117 6.66 4.72 -11.52
C ASN A 117 5.89 4.74 -12.85
N ASP A 118 4.66 4.25 -12.85
CA ASP A 118 3.88 4.03 -14.07
C ASP A 118 2.82 5.12 -14.29
N LEU A 119 2.13 5.54 -13.22
CA LEU A 119 1.06 6.52 -13.30
C LEU A 119 1.50 7.86 -13.92
N PRO A 120 2.66 8.47 -13.58
CA PRO A 120 3.11 9.71 -14.20
C PRO A 120 3.31 9.56 -15.71
N ARG A 121 3.86 8.42 -16.15
CA ARG A 121 4.10 8.12 -17.57
C ARG A 121 2.80 7.95 -18.34
N ILE A 122 1.81 7.28 -17.73
CA ILE A 122 0.50 7.09 -18.36
C ILE A 122 -0.22 8.44 -18.48
N ARG A 123 -0.19 9.28 -17.44
CA ARG A 123 -0.75 10.64 -17.47
C ARG A 123 -0.11 11.49 -18.56
N GLN A 124 1.22 11.51 -18.62
CA GLN A 124 1.94 12.27 -19.63
C GLN A 124 1.56 11.83 -21.04
N ARG A 125 1.55 10.52 -21.30
CA ARG A 125 1.12 9.99 -22.60
C ARG A 125 -0.31 10.41 -22.96
N ARG A 126 -1.23 10.32 -22.00
CA ARG A 126 -2.64 10.68 -22.21
C ARG A 126 -2.79 12.16 -22.54
N TYR A 127 -2.02 13.00 -21.87
CA TYR A 127 -1.94 14.43 -22.17
C TYR A 127 -1.35 14.68 -23.57
N ASP A 128 -0.26 14.02 -23.93
CA ASP A 128 0.39 14.19 -25.24
C ASP A 128 -0.51 13.75 -26.41
N GLU A 129 -1.28 12.67 -26.22
CA GLU A 129 -2.14 12.10 -27.26
C GLU A 129 -3.48 12.83 -27.42
N LEU A 130 -4.06 13.34 -26.32
CA LEU A 130 -5.46 13.81 -26.29
C LEU A 130 -5.66 15.18 -25.65
N GLY A 131 -4.60 15.79 -25.10
CA GLY A 131 -4.70 17.03 -24.32
C GLY A 131 -5.47 16.88 -23.01
N GLU A 132 -5.71 15.64 -22.54
CA GLU A 132 -6.49 15.37 -21.34
C GLU A 132 -5.67 15.65 -20.08
N ILE A 133 -6.12 16.60 -19.26
CA ILE A 133 -5.52 16.89 -17.94
C ILE A 133 -6.21 15.99 -16.91
N SER A 134 -5.45 15.07 -16.31
CA SER A 134 -5.88 14.31 -15.14
C SER A 134 -5.40 15.02 -13.87
N TYR A 135 -6.34 15.39 -13.00
CA TYR A 135 -6.03 16.01 -11.73
C TYR A 135 -5.86 14.92 -10.65
N SER A 136 -4.68 14.85 -10.06
CA SER A 136 -4.50 14.20 -8.76
C SER A 136 -4.64 15.21 -7.63
N PHE A 137 -5.31 14.81 -6.56
CA PHE A 137 -5.36 15.60 -5.33
C PHE A 137 -4.07 15.47 -4.50
N GLN A 138 -3.27 14.44 -4.77
CA GLN A 138 -2.03 14.16 -4.06
C GLN A 138 -0.95 13.62 -5.01
N SER A 139 0.29 14.06 -4.84
CA SER A 139 1.44 13.54 -5.59
C SER A 139 1.80 12.10 -5.16
N SER A 140 2.57 11.40 -5.99
CA SER A 140 3.10 10.07 -5.65
C SER A 140 3.94 10.10 -4.37
N GLU A 141 4.80 11.10 -4.25
CA GLU A 141 5.75 11.28 -3.16
C GLU A 141 5.01 11.56 -1.85
N ASP A 142 4.02 12.45 -1.88
CA ASP A 142 3.22 12.78 -0.69
C ASP A 142 2.42 11.57 -0.21
N ALA A 143 1.85 10.80 -1.13
CA ALA A 143 1.07 9.61 -0.77
C ALA A 143 1.95 8.48 -0.22
N ILE A 144 3.15 8.29 -0.76
CA ILE A 144 4.13 7.34 -0.21
C ILE A 144 4.58 7.78 1.18
N SER A 145 4.85 9.08 1.36
CA SER A 145 5.19 9.67 2.66
C SER A 145 4.08 9.43 3.68
N GLU A 146 2.83 9.70 3.29
CA GLU A 146 1.66 9.47 4.15
C GLU A 146 1.44 7.99 4.46
N LEU A 147 1.59 7.10 3.47
CA LEU A 147 1.51 5.65 3.68
C LEU A 147 2.54 5.19 4.73
N ASN A 148 3.79 5.63 4.57
CA ASN A 148 4.86 5.32 5.52
C ASN A 148 4.56 5.85 6.92
N HIS A 149 4.07 7.08 7.01
CA HIS A 149 3.65 7.66 8.27
C HIS A 149 2.54 6.83 8.94
N ARG A 150 1.54 6.38 8.18
CA ARG A 150 0.44 5.54 8.68
C ARG A 150 0.93 4.16 9.13
N PHE A 151 1.89 3.56 8.43
CA PHE A 151 2.56 2.35 8.89
C PHE A 151 3.29 2.57 10.23
N HIS A 152 4.03 3.66 10.37
CA HIS A 152 4.67 4.02 11.64
C HIS A 152 3.68 4.31 12.77
N GLN A 153 2.49 4.84 12.47
CA GLN A 153 1.43 4.99 13.47
C GLN A 153 0.84 3.65 13.91
N LEU A 154 0.70 2.68 13.00
CA LEU A 154 0.30 1.32 13.37
C LEU A 154 1.33 0.66 14.29
N ASP A 155 2.61 0.86 13.99
CA ASP A 155 3.70 0.42 14.84
C ASP A 155 3.61 1.10 16.21
N SER A 156 3.60 2.44 16.26
CA SER A 156 3.63 3.25 17.50
C SER A 156 2.36 3.13 18.35
N GLY A 157 1.18 2.94 17.76
CA GLY A 157 -0.08 2.74 18.48
C GLY A 157 -0.11 1.48 19.35
N LYS A 158 0.70 0.46 19.03
CA LYS A 158 0.89 -0.72 19.89
C LYS A 158 1.84 -0.46 21.07
N PHE A 159 2.75 0.51 20.98
CA PHE A 159 3.64 0.87 22.11
C PHE A 159 2.86 1.48 23.27
N MET A 160 1.70 2.08 23.00
CA MET A 160 0.82 2.68 24.00
C MET A 160 -0.07 1.64 24.71
N ASP A 161 -0.21 0.41 24.18
CA ASP A 161 -1.02 -0.68 24.78
C ASP A 161 -0.20 -1.60 25.73
N GLY A 162 0.93 -1.09 26.25
CA GLY A 162 1.54 -1.59 27.49
C GLY A 162 2.38 -2.86 27.39
N ARG A 163 3.43 -2.89 26.55
CA ARG A 163 4.59 -3.79 26.72
C ARG A 163 5.83 -3.27 25.98
N GLU A 164 6.98 -3.38 26.65
CA GLU A 164 8.27 -2.80 26.27
C GLU A 164 8.66 -3.06 24.81
N GLY A 165 9.02 -1.98 24.13
CA GLY A 165 9.22 -1.93 22.70
C GLY A 165 10.61 -2.40 22.26
N ASN A 166 10.64 -3.13 21.15
CA ASN A 166 11.83 -3.27 20.34
C ASN A 166 11.46 -3.10 18.86
N ASP A 167 12.28 -2.29 18.21
CA ASP A 167 12.02 -1.52 17.00
C ASP A 167 12.32 -2.31 15.71
N TYR A 168 11.39 -3.13 15.20
CA TYR A 168 11.70 -4.01 14.04
C TYR A 168 10.61 -4.25 12.99
N ALA A 169 9.46 -3.59 13.01
CA ALA A 169 8.44 -3.81 11.97
C ALA A 169 8.58 -2.91 10.72
N ALA A 170 9.29 -1.77 10.82
CA ALA A 170 9.51 -0.86 9.69
C ALA A 170 10.62 -1.30 8.72
N LYS A 171 11.40 -2.35 9.03
CA LYS A 171 12.54 -2.81 8.19
C LYS A 171 12.18 -3.77 7.06
N VAL A 172 10.89 -4.06 6.86
CA VAL A 172 10.40 -4.77 5.66
C VAL A 172 9.61 -3.84 4.72
N SER A 173 9.48 -2.55 5.06
CA SER A 173 8.81 -1.58 4.20
C SER A 173 9.74 -1.05 3.12
N LEU A 174 9.46 -1.43 1.87
CA LEU A 174 9.61 -0.57 0.70
C LEU A 174 11.03 -0.13 0.31
N SER A 175 12.09 -0.84 0.72
CA SER A 175 13.47 -0.59 0.30
C SER A 175 13.73 -0.74 -1.22
N GLY A 176 12.72 -1.14 -1.99
CA GLY A 176 12.74 -1.20 -3.45
C GLY A 176 12.03 -0.04 -4.17
N LEU A 177 11.34 0.85 -3.45
CA LEU A 177 10.63 2.03 -3.99
C LEU A 177 11.54 3.28 -4.09
N GLY A 178 12.80 3.08 -4.47
CA GLY A 178 13.67 4.23 -4.67
C GLY A 178 15.13 3.83 -4.86
N LYS A 179 15.55 3.78 -6.11
CA LYS A 179 16.98 3.90 -6.46
C LYS A 179 17.41 5.37 -6.63
N GLY A 180 16.56 6.31 -6.23
CA GLY A 180 16.90 7.72 -5.98
C GLY A 180 16.86 8.13 -4.49
N SER A 181 16.42 7.25 -3.58
CA SER A 181 16.25 7.54 -2.16
C SER A 181 17.52 7.22 -1.35
N SER A 182 18.46 8.17 -1.31
CA SER A 182 19.61 8.15 -0.41
C SER A 182 20.03 9.57 -0.02
N LEU A 183 19.48 10.08 1.08
CA LEU A 183 20.27 10.97 1.96
C LEU A 183 20.10 10.70 3.47
N ALA A 184 19.22 9.79 3.90
CA ALA A 184 19.08 9.46 5.33
C ALA A 184 19.78 8.14 5.76
N ALA A 185 20.20 7.28 4.83
CA ALA A 185 20.75 5.96 5.18
C ALA A 185 22.29 5.88 5.23
N ARG A 186 23.01 7.01 5.08
CA ARG A 186 24.49 7.02 5.09
C ARG A 186 25.15 7.56 6.37
N ASN A 187 24.40 8.04 7.37
CA ASN A 187 25.01 8.69 8.56
C ASN A 187 24.75 8.02 9.91
N LEU A 188 24.24 6.79 9.99
CA LEU A 188 24.06 6.09 11.28
C LEU A 188 24.91 4.83 11.46
N GLY A 189 25.97 4.69 10.65
CA GLY A 189 26.90 3.54 10.71
C GLY A 189 28.36 3.87 11.03
N LYS A 190 28.73 5.12 11.33
CA LYS A 190 30.09 5.49 11.73
C LYS A 190 30.09 6.71 12.67
N SER A 191 30.05 6.46 13.98
CA SER A 191 30.85 7.16 15.00
C SER A 191 30.34 6.79 16.40
N ARG A 192 30.92 5.71 16.96
CA ARG A 192 31.28 5.57 18.38
C ARG A 192 31.93 4.21 18.58
N LEU A 193 33.10 4.06 17.99
CA LEU A 193 34.20 3.28 18.55
C LEU A 193 35.39 4.24 18.59
N GLY A 194 35.83 4.59 19.79
CA GLY A 194 36.90 5.57 20.01
C GLY A 194 36.72 6.35 21.31
N GLY A 195 36.66 5.62 22.43
CA GLY A 195 36.88 6.16 23.76
C GLY A 195 38.02 5.36 24.38
N LEU A 196 39.24 5.84 24.18
CA LEU A 196 40.38 5.80 25.09
C LEU A 196 41.15 7.10 24.86
#